data_AF-A0A4S1E449-F1
#
_entry.id   AF-A0A4S1E449-F1
#
_cell.length_a   1.000
_cell.length_b   1.000
_cell.length_c   1.000
_cell.angle_alpha   90.00
_cell.angle_beta   90.00
_cell.angle_gamma   90.00
#
_symmetry.space_group_name_H-M   'P 1'
#
loop_
_entity.id
_entity.type
_entity.pdbx_description
1 polymer ?
#
loop_
_entity_poly.entity_id
_entity_poly.type
_entity_poly.pdbx_seq_one_letter_code
_entity_poly.pdbx_strand_id
1 'polypeptide(L)'
;MPFDKEIVTPSQLPLTGQVDYSAVVFHEMGHALGISNTVSDKNGDDTPYYDSELNLWASGLRDDNGNPARPDQAVLCIPCNNAYDPDAFDLRKDQGYFTGAHVQETLDGAMRGIPVSILANHDEPLDGVDDDYMSHIELRNSLMSHQSYRNYTNLMEAEIAALQDMGLQIDRRNFFGYSVYGDDVTLINTKGFFARNAEGTAYLTDQYNNATQGLGLHVYGERNNITQAADLLSAGAGGIGVRVDGSENTIIVPTTTRIHAQGWYGRGLQFSYGRHHNLVQQGEVRADGKEGIGVLFDFGSNAMGDEDEYHGSWLLVKDDDVTPEYAIPEILRGALISNYDLSGVLSGNKAAIKISANAWVENINVMQDARIYGDILSDYSSRDPAGELRLTRLSFGQKADAQGRATPQADPD
;
A
#
# COMPACT_ATOMS: atom_id res chain seq x y z
N MET A 1 -21.03 -11.95 0.99
CA MET A 1 -20.00 -12.94 0.60
C MET A 1 -19.56 -13.75 1.81
N PRO A 2 -19.13 -15.03 1.66
CA PRO A 2 -18.60 -15.81 2.77
C PRO A 2 -17.20 -15.32 3.18
N PHE A 3 -16.93 -15.34 4.49
CA PHE A 3 -15.57 -15.15 5.01
C PHE A 3 -14.67 -16.33 4.65
N ASP A 4 -13.38 -16.02 4.45
CA ASP A 4 -12.34 -17.03 4.33
C ASP A 4 -12.32 -17.96 5.56
N LYS A 5 -11.86 -19.20 5.34
CA LYS A 5 -11.73 -20.24 6.37
C LYS A 5 -10.31 -20.78 6.46
N GLU A 6 -9.37 -20.11 5.79
CA GLU A 6 -7.99 -20.55 5.75
C GLU A 6 -7.32 -20.28 7.10
N ILE A 7 -6.23 -20.97 7.36
CA ILE A 7 -5.44 -20.71 8.56
C ILE A 7 -4.88 -19.29 8.45
N VAL A 8 -5.20 -18.43 9.42
CA VAL A 8 -4.68 -17.06 9.50
C VAL A 8 -3.16 -17.07 9.35
N THR A 9 -2.68 -16.39 8.32
CA THR A 9 -1.26 -16.10 8.11
C THR A 9 -1.04 -14.60 8.30
N PRO A 10 0.12 -14.17 8.81
CA PRO A 10 0.37 -12.76 9.07
C PRO A 10 0.74 -12.01 7.77
N SER A 11 0.06 -12.29 6.67
CA SER A 11 0.26 -11.61 5.39
C SER A 11 -0.19 -10.15 5.49
N GLN A 12 0.51 -9.23 4.82
CA GLN A 12 0.01 -7.85 4.62
C GLN A 12 -0.91 -7.70 3.38
N LEU A 13 -1.13 -8.82 2.67
CA LEU A 13 -2.05 -8.96 1.54
C LEU A 13 -3.14 -9.99 1.88
N PRO A 14 -4.40 -9.79 1.48
CA PRO A 14 -5.40 -10.85 1.42
C PRO A 14 -4.97 -11.95 0.43
N LEU A 15 -5.32 -13.22 0.69
CA LEU A 15 -4.73 -14.36 -0.02
C LEU A 15 -5.70 -15.33 -0.71
N THR A 16 -6.99 -15.30 -0.38
CA THR A 16 -7.90 -16.45 -0.64
C THR A 16 -9.01 -16.14 -1.65
N GLY A 17 -9.16 -14.88 -2.04
CA GLY A 17 -10.27 -14.37 -2.85
C GLY A 17 -11.64 -14.38 -2.18
N GLN A 18 -11.74 -14.83 -0.93
CA GLN A 18 -12.92 -14.62 -0.08
C GLN A 18 -12.70 -13.38 0.79
N VAL A 19 -13.77 -12.89 1.43
CA VAL A 19 -13.69 -11.78 2.40
C VAL A 19 -12.66 -12.15 3.47
N ASP A 20 -11.61 -11.33 3.60
CA ASP A 20 -10.52 -11.59 4.53
C ASP A 20 -10.99 -11.27 5.95
N TYR A 21 -11.12 -12.31 6.78
CA TYR A 21 -11.67 -12.16 8.11
C TYR A 21 -10.81 -11.24 9.00
N SER A 22 -9.49 -11.30 8.86
CA SER A 22 -8.58 -10.49 9.68
C SER A 22 -8.66 -9.02 9.28
N ALA A 23 -8.68 -8.74 7.98
CA ALA A 23 -8.82 -7.39 7.44
C ALA A 23 -10.12 -6.74 7.95
N VAL A 24 -11.27 -7.44 7.85
CA VAL A 24 -12.55 -6.92 8.35
C VAL A 24 -12.48 -6.62 9.84
N VAL A 25 -11.89 -7.50 10.67
CA VAL A 25 -11.73 -7.23 12.11
C VAL A 25 -10.90 -5.97 12.36
N PHE A 26 -9.80 -5.76 11.63
CA PHE A 26 -8.98 -4.56 11.79
C PHE A 26 -9.66 -3.29 11.25
N HIS A 27 -10.47 -3.41 10.20
CA HIS A 27 -11.28 -2.32 9.66
C HIS A 27 -12.30 -1.83 10.70
N GLU A 28 -13.10 -2.75 11.24
CA GLU A 28 -14.08 -2.42 12.28
C GLU A 28 -13.41 -1.92 13.57
N MET A 29 -12.21 -2.42 13.87
CA MET A 29 -11.39 -1.87 14.96
C MET A 29 -11.01 -0.41 14.70
N GLY A 30 -10.71 -0.04 13.45
CA GLY A 30 -10.45 1.36 13.07
C GLY A 30 -11.62 2.28 13.42
N HIS A 31 -12.85 1.87 13.08
CA HIS A 31 -14.07 2.59 13.49
C HIS A 31 -14.23 2.62 15.01
N ALA A 32 -14.04 1.49 15.69
CA ALA A 32 -14.13 1.42 17.15
C ALA A 32 -13.09 2.30 17.87
N LEU A 33 -11.94 2.55 17.26
CA LEU A 33 -10.89 3.44 17.75
C LEU A 33 -11.14 4.91 17.40
N GLY A 34 -12.19 5.22 16.65
CA GLY A 34 -12.71 6.57 16.46
C GLY A 34 -12.65 7.12 15.04
N ILE A 35 -12.22 6.34 14.04
CA ILE A 35 -12.32 6.74 12.62
C ILE A 35 -13.80 6.63 12.20
N SER A 36 -14.60 7.60 12.57
CA SER A 36 -16.03 7.66 12.29
C SER A 36 -16.47 9.11 12.47
N ASN A 37 -17.32 9.62 11.60
CA ASN A 37 -17.79 11.00 11.73
C ASN A 37 -18.98 11.12 12.70
N THR A 38 -19.51 12.33 12.83
CA THR A 38 -20.71 12.66 13.60
C THR A 38 -21.68 13.46 12.73
N VAL A 39 -22.01 12.90 11.55
CA VAL A 39 -22.91 13.48 10.56
C VAL A 39 -24.19 12.65 10.52
N SER A 40 -25.33 13.33 10.48
CA SER A 40 -26.64 12.69 10.35
C SER A 40 -27.61 13.57 9.54
N ASP A 41 -28.58 12.92 8.90
CA ASP A 41 -29.64 13.61 8.16
C ASP A 41 -30.64 14.29 9.10
N LYS A 42 -30.82 15.61 8.95
CA LYS A 42 -31.66 16.41 9.86
C LYS A 42 -33.08 16.67 9.34
N ASN A 43 -33.24 16.78 8.03
CA ASN A 43 -34.47 17.23 7.37
C ASN A 43 -34.93 16.26 6.26
N GLY A 44 -34.71 14.96 6.46
CA GLY A 44 -34.99 13.91 5.47
C GLY A 44 -33.73 13.46 4.73
N ASP A 45 -33.90 12.56 3.78
CA ASP A 45 -32.80 11.89 3.08
C ASP A 45 -31.85 12.89 2.38
N ASP A 46 -30.56 12.61 2.47
CA ASP A 46 -29.45 13.40 1.90
C ASP A 46 -29.42 14.85 2.42
N THR A 47 -29.77 15.07 3.68
CA THR A 47 -29.64 16.39 4.34
C THR A 47 -28.63 16.34 5.49
N PRO A 48 -27.34 16.04 5.22
CA PRO A 48 -26.34 15.81 6.25
C PRO A 48 -26.03 17.08 7.06
N TYR A 49 -25.97 16.94 8.39
CA TYR A 49 -25.46 17.94 9.32
C TYR A 49 -24.47 17.30 10.28
N TYR A 50 -23.43 18.04 10.65
CA TYR A 50 -22.69 17.69 11.85
C TYR A 50 -23.57 17.81 13.09
N ASP A 51 -23.43 16.86 14.00
CA ASP A 51 -24.05 16.88 15.31
C ASP A 51 -23.60 18.10 16.14
N SER A 52 -24.30 18.37 17.24
CA SER A 52 -23.98 19.49 18.14
C SER A 52 -22.65 19.31 18.90
N GLU A 53 -22.08 18.11 18.88
CA GLU A 53 -20.76 17.80 19.45
C GLU A 53 -19.93 17.07 18.40
N LEU A 54 -18.72 17.56 18.13
CA LEU A 54 -17.79 16.89 17.23
C LEU A 54 -16.93 15.91 18.01
N ASN A 55 -16.75 14.71 17.46
CA ASN A 55 -15.70 13.81 17.93
C ASN A 55 -14.31 14.24 17.39
N LEU A 56 -13.26 13.50 17.77
CA LEU A 56 -11.89 13.84 17.40
C LEU A 56 -11.62 13.67 15.90
N TRP A 57 -12.26 12.69 15.25
CA TRP A 57 -12.20 12.50 13.80
C TRP A 57 -12.80 13.71 13.07
N ALA A 58 -14.06 14.04 13.36
CA ALA A 58 -14.77 15.17 12.77
C ALA A 58 -14.02 16.50 12.99
N SER A 59 -13.42 16.69 14.16
CA SER A 59 -12.60 17.88 14.46
C SER A 59 -11.35 18.00 13.57
N GLY A 60 -10.81 16.87 13.10
CA GLY A 60 -9.70 16.81 12.16
C GLY A 60 -10.09 16.97 10.69
N LEU A 61 -11.39 16.89 10.35
CA LEU A 61 -11.87 17.00 8.98
C LEU A 61 -11.80 18.43 8.43
N ARG A 62 -11.53 18.53 7.13
CA ARG A 62 -11.48 19.75 6.34
C ARG A 62 -12.28 19.58 5.06
N ASP A 63 -13.00 20.63 4.69
CA ASP A 63 -13.79 20.67 3.46
C ASP A 63 -12.90 20.91 2.22
N ASP A 64 -13.50 21.02 1.04
CA ASP A 64 -12.80 21.25 -0.22
C ASP A 64 -11.86 22.48 -0.17
N ASN A 65 -12.25 23.48 0.61
CA ASN A 65 -11.58 24.77 0.74
C ASN A 65 -10.62 24.81 1.94
N GLY A 66 -10.52 23.72 2.71
CA GLY A 66 -9.66 23.61 3.88
C GLY A 66 -10.26 24.21 5.16
N ASN A 67 -11.57 24.48 5.18
CA ASN A 67 -12.25 24.96 6.38
C ASN A 67 -12.53 23.80 7.35
N PRO A 68 -12.40 24.01 8.67
CA PRO A 68 -12.71 22.98 9.66
C PRO A 68 -14.22 22.78 9.84
N ALA A 69 -14.59 21.54 10.17
CA ALA A 69 -15.95 21.19 10.59
C ALA A 69 -16.34 21.94 11.87
N ARG A 70 -17.65 22.22 12.02
CA ARG A 70 -18.23 22.89 13.18
C ARG A 70 -19.51 22.18 13.63
N PRO A 71 -19.87 22.26 14.92
CA PRO A 71 -21.15 21.77 15.40
C PRO A 71 -22.34 22.36 14.66
N ASP A 72 -23.40 21.55 14.48
CA ASP A 72 -24.67 21.93 13.85
C ASP A 72 -24.55 22.45 12.40
N GLN A 73 -23.40 22.23 11.74
CA GLN A 73 -23.10 22.74 10.42
C GLN A 73 -23.69 21.84 9.34
N ALA A 74 -24.40 22.43 8.37
CA ALA A 74 -24.84 21.70 7.17
C ALA A 74 -23.63 21.22 6.37
N VAL A 75 -23.75 20.07 5.71
CA VAL A 75 -22.78 19.61 4.72
C VAL A 75 -23.38 19.79 3.32
N LEU A 76 -22.62 20.41 2.42
CA LEU A 76 -22.99 20.54 1.02
C LEU A 76 -22.22 19.52 0.20
N CYS A 77 -22.93 18.78 -0.63
CA CYS A 77 -22.36 17.86 -1.62
C CYS A 77 -23.23 17.86 -2.89
N ILE A 78 -22.78 17.20 -3.96
CA ILE A 78 -23.52 17.19 -5.24
C ILE A 78 -24.93 16.58 -5.09
N PRO A 79 -25.09 15.37 -4.51
CA PRO A 79 -26.41 14.75 -4.32
C PRO A 79 -27.18 15.28 -3.10
N CYS A 80 -26.58 16.11 -2.25
CA CYS A 80 -27.20 16.60 -1.02
C CYS A 80 -28.40 17.53 -1.29
N ASN A 81 -29.46 17.34 -0.51
CA ASN A 81 -30.71 18.12 -0.50
C ASN A 81 -30.67 19.36 0.41
N ASN A 82 -29.52 19.65 1.05
CA ASN A 82 -29.35 20.85 1.86
C ASN A 82 -29.43 22.14 1.02
N ALA A 83 -30.13 23.14 1.54
CA ALA A 83 -30.11 24.48 0.95
C ALA A 83 -28.69 25.06 1.02
N TYR A 84 -28.31 25.84 0.00
CA TYR A 84 -27.01 26.50 0.00
C TYR A 84 -26.86 27.43 1.21
N ASP A 85 -25.79 27.21 1.98
CA ASP A 85 -25.36 28.03 3.10
C ASP A 85 -23.86 28.34 2.91
N PRO A 86 -23.45 29.62 2.85
CA PRO A 86 -22.05 29.99 2.71
C PRO A 86 -21.16 29.58 3.90
N ASP A 87 -21.75 29.28 5.06
CA ASP A 87 -21.02 28.82 6.25
C ASP A 87 -21.04 27.28 6.40
N ALA A 88 -21.61 26.55 5.44
CA ALA A 88 -21.64 25.09 5.44
C ALA A 88 -20.26 24.45 5.18
N PHE A 89 -20.13 23.17 5.54
CA PHE A 89 -18.98 22.35 5.20
C PHE A 89 -19.12 21.91 3.73
N ASP A 90 -18.28 22.45 2.85
CA ASP A 90 -18.47 22.33 1.40
C ASP A 90 -17.63 21.19 0.79
N LEU A 91 -18.30 20.09 0.43
CA LEU A 91 -17.77 18.90 -0.22
C LEU A 91 -18.34 18.71 -1.64
N ARG A 92 -18.79 19.78 -2.30
CA ARG A 92 -19.34 19.67 -3.66
C ARG A 92 -18.30 19.26 -4.71
N LYS A 93 -17.01 19.28 -4.40
CA LYS A 93 -15.93 18.70 -5.24
C LYS A 93 -15.47 17.34 -4.75
N ASP A 94 -15.97 16.89 -3.60
CA ASP A 94 -15.57 15.64 -2.95
C ASP A 94 -14.06 15.53 -2.71
N GLN A 95 -13.47 16.59 -2.17
CA GLN A 95 -12.03 16.71 -1.87
C GLN A 95 -11.80 16.94 -0.38
N GLY A 96 -12.67 16.38 0.45
CA GLY A 96 -12.53 16.41 1.90
C GLY A 96 -11.28 15.67 2.36
N TYR A 97 -10.76 16.04 3.53
CA TYR A 97 -9.62 15.34 4.11
C TYR A 97 -9.55 15.45 5.63
N PHE A 98 -9.00 14.42 6.26
CA PHE A 98 -8.58 14.45 7.66
C PHE A 98 -7.14 14.98 7.78
N THR A 99 -6.88 15.80 8.80
CA THR A 99 -5.53 16.30 9.06
C THR A 99 -5.22 16.53 10.55
N GLY A 100 -3.95 16.37 10.88
CA GLY A 100 -3.36 16.65 12.19
C GLY A 100 -1.83 16.65 12.09
N ALA A 101 -1.15 16.87 13.21
CA ALA A 101 0.31 17.06 13.22
C ALA A 101 1.04 15.77 12.80
N HIS A 102 0.59 14.62 13.28
CA HIS A 102 1.18 13.32 12.98
C HIS A 102 0.89 12.90 11.53
N VAL A 103 -0.31 13.18 11.02
CA VAL A 103 -0.65 12.96 9.61
C VAL A 103 0.21 13.82 8.70
N GLN A 104 0.38 15.11 9.00
CA GLN A 104 1.23 16.00 8.20
C GLN A 104 2.70 15.56 8.22
N GLU A 105 3.21 15.09 9.37
CA GLU A 105 4.55 14.50 9.47
C GLU A 105 4.70 13.28 8.56
N THR A 106 3.71 12.38 8.55
CA THR A 106 3.75 11.15 7.75
C THR A 106 3.62 11.41 6.24
N LEU A 107 2.75 12.33 5.84
CA LEU A 107 2.54 12.65 4.43
C LEU A 107 3.67 13.50 3.83
N ASP A 108 4.45 14.20 4.67
CA ASP A 108 5.61 15.01 4.25
C ASP A 108 5.31 15.96 3.08
N GLY A 109 4.12 16.57 3.12
CA GLY A 109 3.65 17.50 2.08
C GLY A 109 3.16 16.86 0.78
N ALA A 110 3.14 15.53 0.67
CA ALA A 110 2.62 14.80 -0.50
C ALA A 110 1.14 15.07 -0.76
N MET A 111 0.36 15.26 0.31
CA MET A 111 -1.08 15.48 0.26
C MET A 111 -1.49 16.51 1.32
N ARG A 112 -2.64 17.16 1.12
CA ARG A 112 -3.21 18.13 2.10
C ARG A 112 -3.58 17.46 3.43
N GLY A 113 -3.83 16.16 3.40
CA GLY A 113 -4.23 15.29 4.51
C GLY A 113 -4.65 13.94 3.95
N ILE A 114 -5.24 13.10 4.79
CA ILE A 114 -5.79 11.81 4.38
C ILE A 114 -7.14 12.08 3.71
N PRO A 115 -7.33 11.73 2.43
CA PRO A 115 -8.58 12.03 1.73
C PRO A 115 -9.76 11.26 2.35
N VAL A 116 -10.94 11.87 2.29
CA VAL A 116 -12.24 11.27 2.65
C VAL A 116 -13.26 11.68 1.59
N SER A 117 -14.28 10.85 1.40
CA SER A 117 -15.38 11.13 0.46
C SER A 117 -16.71 11.20 1.19
N ILE A 118 -17.66 11.94 0.62
CA ILE A 118 -19.09 11.91 0.99
C ILE A 118 -19.93 11.16 -0.04
N LEU A 119 -19.34 10.75 -1.17
CA LEU A 119 -20.06 10.12 -2.27
C LEU A 119 -20.06 8.60 -2.12
N ALA A 120 -21.20 7.97 -2.35
CA ALA A 120 -21.30 6.52 -2.40
C ALA A 120 -20.51 5.93 -3.60
N ASN A 121 -20.41 6.69 -4.69
CA ASN A 121 -19.68 6.31 -5.89
C ASN A 121 -18.97 7.54 -6.48
N HIS A 122 -17.65 7.45 -6.64
CA HIS A 122 -16.82 8.52 -7.20
C HIS A 122 -16.98 8.66 -8.72
N ASP A 123 -17.23 7.56 -9.43
CA ASP A 123 -17.40 7.56 -10.89
C ASP A 123 -18.79 8.04 -11.29
N GLU A 124 -19.77 7.87 -10.40
CA GLU A 124 -21.16 8.30 -10.59
C GLU A 124 -21.65 9.15 -9.40
N PRO A 125 -21.21 10.42 -9.26
CA PRO A 125 -21.50 11.27 -8.09
C PRO A 125 -23.00 11.55 -7.83
N LEU A 126 -23.87 11.26 -8.80
CA LEU A 126 -25.32 11.42 -8.67
C LEU A 126 -26.00 10.17 -8.09
N ASP A 127 -25.28 9.06 -7.92
CA ASP A 127 -25.83 7.80 -7.42
C ASP A 127 -26.15 7.85 -5.92
N GLY A 128 -25.58 8.81 -5.18
CA GLY A 128 -26.01 9.10 -3.82
C GLY A 128 -24.90 9.58 -2.90
N VAL A 129 -25.33 9.89 -1.68
CA VAL A 129 -24.47 10.15 -0.52
C VAL A 129 -24.08 8.80 0.10
N ASP A 130 -22.82 8.67 0.51
CA ASP A 130 -22.36 7.54 1.34
C ASP A 130 -23.11 7.56 2.67
N ASP A 131 -23.72 6.44 3.08
CA ASP A 131 -24.55 6.35 4.27
C ASP A 131 -23.74 6.40 5.58
N ASP A 132 -22.44 6.14 5.52
CA ASP A 132 -21.47 6.37 6.59
C ASP A 132 -20.78 7.75 6.46
N TYR A 133 -21.12 8.52 5.41
CA TYR A 133 -20.54 9.81 5.03
C TYR A 133 -18.99 9.78 5.08
N MET A 134 -18.32 10.81 5.61
CA MET A 134 -16.86 10.89 5.71
C MET A 134 -16.26 10.01 6.84
N SER A 135 -16.83 8.84 7.12
CA SER A 135 -16.30 7.88 8.10
C SER A 135 -15.24 6.94 7.52
N HIS A 136 -15.10 6.91 6.20
CA HIS A 136 -14.06 6.17 5.51
C HIS A 136 -12.94 7.09 5.00
N ILE A 137 -11.76 6.49 4.88
CA ILE A 137 -10.57 7.10 4.26
C ILE A 137 -10.60 6.80 2.76
N GLU A 138 -9.84 7.53 1.96
CA GLU A 138 -9.74 7.32 0.50
C GLU A 138 -8.29 7.12 0.01
N LEU A 139 -7.41 6.65 0.90
CA LEU A 139 -6.09 6.20 0.48
C LEU A 139 -6.22 4.95 -0.38
N ARG A 140 -5.50 4.93 -1.51
CA ARG A 140 -5.59 3.89 -2.53
C ARG A 140 -5.38 2.49 -1.95
N ASN A 141 -6.38 1.62 -2.14
CA ASN A 141 -6.41 0.22 -1.69
C ASN A 141 -6.18 0.01 -0.19
N SER A 142 -6.27 1.06 0.62
CA SER A 142 -6.01 1.00 2.07
C SER A 142 -7.09 0.24 2.82
N LEU A 143 -6.79 -0.12 4.07
CA LEU A 143 -7.72 -0.91 4.87
C LEU A 143 -8.99 -0.13 5.21
N MET A 144 -8.87 1.14 5.61
CA MET A 144 -10.01 2.01 5.93
C MET A 144 -10.57 2.72 4.69
N SER A 145 -10.14 2.30 3.50
CA SER A 145 -10.67 2.82 2.24
C SER A 145 -12.14 2.46 2.08
N HIS A 146 -12.95 3.29 1.42
CA HIS A 146 -14.25 2.85 0.90
C HIS A 146 -14.16 2.21 -0.50
N GLN A 147 -12.97 2.15 -1.11
CA GLN A 147 -12.76 1.59 -2.45
C GLN A 147 -13.16 0.12 -2.55
N SER A 148 -13.63 -0.27 -3.74
CA SER A 148 -14.04 -1.64 -4.06
C SER A 148 -12.90 -2.65 -3.97
N TYR A 149 -11.67 -2.26 -4.33
CA TYR A 149 -10.48 -3.08 -4.19
C TYR A 149 -9.58 -2.60 -3.03
N ARG A 150 -9.36 -3.47 -2.04
CA ARG A 150 -8.49 -3.21 -0.87
C ARG A 150 -7.52 -4.37 -0.70
N ASN A 151 -6.21 -4.10 -0.72
CA ASN A 151 -5.19 -5.14 -0.61
C ASN A 151 -4.29 -4.98 0.62
N TYR A 152 -4.85 -4.39 1.67
CA TYR A 152 -4.22 -4.28 2.98
C TYR A 152 -5.03 -5.11 3.99
N THR A 153 -4.32 -5.83 4.86
CA THR A 153 -4.91 -6.57 5.99
C THR A 153 -4.71 -5.84 7.33
N ASN A 154 -4.05 -4.68 7.31
CA ASN A 154 -3.76 -3.85 8.47
C ASN A 154 -3.65 -2.37 8.05
N LEU A 155 -3.67 -1.46 9.02
CA LEU A 155 -3.62 -0.01 8.80
C LEU A 155 -2.28 0.43 8.19
N MET A 156 -2.33 1.33 7.20
CA MET A 156 -1.20 2.09 6.68
C MET A 156 -0.65 3.07 7.73
N GLU A 157 0.58 3.57 7.52
CA GLU A 157 1.20 4.53 8.45
C GLU A 157 0.34 5.78 8.67
N ALA A 158 -0.24 6.34 7.61
CA ALA A 158 -1.10 7.52 7.71
C ALA A 158 -2.37 7.25 8.52
N GLU A 159 -2.97 6.06 8.40
CA GLU A 159 -4.16 5.69 9.18
C GLU A 159 -3.81 5.58 10.67
N ILE A 160 -2.65 5.01 11.02
CA ILE A 160 -2.13 5.02 12.41
C ILE A 160 -1.81 6.45 12.87
N ALA A 161 -1.28 7.30 11.99
CA ALA A 161 -0.99 8.69 12.30
C ALA A 161 -2.28 9.47 12.64
N ALA A 162 -3.39 9.18 11.95
CA ALA A 162 -4.69 9.75 12.28
C ALA A 162 -5.15 9.34 13.69
N LEU A 163 -4.97 8.07 14.07
CA LEU A 163 -5.24 7.61 15.44
C LEU A 163 -4.40 8.37 16.48
N GLN A 164 -3.12 8.65 16.18
CA GLN A 164 -2.28 9.46 17.06
C GLN A 164 -2.77 10.91 17.19
N ASP A 165 -3.21 11.52 16.09
CA ASP A 165 -3.79 12.86 16.10
C ASP A 165 -5.14 12.91 16.85
N MET A 166 -5.87 11.78 16.91
CA MET A 166 -7.02 11.57 17.80
C MET A 166 -6.62 11.20 19.24
N GLY A 167 -5.34 11.27 19.60
CA GLY A 167 -4.85 11.16 20.97
C GLY A 167 -4.41 9.76 21.40
N LEU A 168 -4.47 8.75 20.53
CA LEU A 168 -3.98 7.41 20.88
C LEU A 168 -2.45 7.40 21.01
N GLN A 169 -1.97 6.80 22.09
CA GLN A 169 -0.53 6.70 22.37
C GLN A 169 0.04 5.44 21.71
N ILE A 170 0.48 5.59 20.45
CA ILE A 170 1.01 4.51 19.63
C ILE A 170 2.47 4.80 19.27
N ASP A 171 3.40 3.86 19.49
CA ASP A 171 4.73 3.93 18.86
C ASP A 171 4.62 3.52 17.39
N ARG A 172 4.17 4.45 16.55
CA ARG A 172 4.05 4.25 15.09
C ARG A 172 5.35 3.73 14.46
N ARG A 173 6.51 4.15 14.98
CA ARG A 173 7.83 3.76 14.47
C ARG A 173 8.23 2.33 14.83
N ASN A 174 7.48 1.67 15.71
CA ASN A 174 7.58 0.22 15.91
C ASN A 174 6.99 -0.57 14.74
N PHE A 175 6.01 -0.01 14.05
CA PHE A 175 5.29 -0.66 12.94
C PHE A 175 5.76 -0.19 11.57
N PHE A 176 6.19 1.07 11.44
CA PHE A 176 6.65 1.65 10.17
C PHE A 176 8.01 2.35 10.34
N GLY A 177 8.99 1.98 9.52
CA GLY A 177 10.29 2.68 9.48
C GLY A 177 10.17 4.05 8.83
N TYR A 178 9.78 4.06 7.56
CA TYR A 178 9.57 5.27 6.77
C TYR A 178 8.58 5.02 5.63
N SER A 179 7.78 6.02 5.27
CA SER A 179 6.80 5.94 4.17
C SER A 179 6.99 7.09 3.20
N VAL A 180 6.86 6.82 1.91
CA VAL A 180 6.90 7.82 0.82
C VAL A 180 5.53 7.91 0.18
N TYR A 181 4.76 8.92 0.56
CA TYR A 181 3.43 9.20 -0.01
C TYR A 181 3.47 10.03 -1.28
N GLY A 182 4.55 10.79 -1.50
CA GLY A 182 4.69 11.70 -2.63
C GLY A 182 5.06 11.01 -3.93
N ASP A 183 4.82 11.75 -5.01
CA ASP A 183 5.18 11.38 -6.38
C ASP A 183 6.45 12.11 -6.84
N ASP A 184 7.11 11.55 -7.85
CA ASP A 184 8.25 12.16 -8.55
C ASP A 184 9.43 12.52 -7.62
N VAL A 185 9.53 11.83 -6.48
CA VAL A 185 10.56 12.05 -5.46
C VAL A 185 11.82 11.30 -5.82
N THR A 186 12.96 12.00 -5.80
CA THR A 186 14.28 11.36 -5.75
C THR A 186 14.82 11.43 -4.32
N LEU A 187 15.03 10.27 -3.70
CA LEU A 187 15.34 10.17 -2.27
C LEU A 187 16.50 9.19 -2.02
N ILE A 188 17.45 9.60 -1.17
CA ILE A 188 18.36 8.70 -0.48
C ILE A 188 17.82 8.51 0.93
N ASN A 189 17.13 7.40 1.19
CA ASN A 189 16.54 7.13 2.48
C ASN A 189 17.59 6.58 3.46
N THR A 190 18.00 7.40 4.42
CA THR A 190 18.93 7.00 5.50
C THR A 190 18.19 6.58 6.78
N LYS A 191 16.86 6.42 6.73
CA LYS A 191 16.05 5.91 7.84
C LYS A 191 16.03 4.39 7.78
N GLY A 192 16.49 3.74 8.85
CA GLY A 192 16.43 2.29 9.00
C GLY A 192 15.21 1.83 9.78
N PHE A 193 15.05 0.52 9.92
CA PHE A 193 13.99 -0.11 10.71
C PHE A 193 14.58 -1.19 11.61
N PHE A 194 14.45 -1.01 12.93
CA PHE A 194 15.07 -1.86 13.94
C PHE A 194 14.13 -2.03 15.14
N ALA A 195 14.52 -2.84 16.11
CA ALA A 195 13.85 -2.93 17.40
C ALA A 195 13.75 -1.54 18.08
N ARG A 196 12.65 -1.28 18.77
CA ARG A 196 12.46 -0.07 19.58
C ARG A 196 12.94 -0.30 21.01
N ASN A 197 13.44 0.74 21.67
CA ASN A 197 13.64 0.70 23.12
C ASN A 197 12.29 0.58 23.87
N ALA A 198 12.35 0.25 25.16
CA ALA A 198 11.15 0.03 25.96
C ALA A 198 10.24 1.28 26.04
N GLU A 199 10.83 2.48 25.91
CA GLU A 199 10.11 3.74 25.92
C GLU A 199 9.49 4.11 24.56
N GLY A 200 9.79 3.36 23.48
CA GLY A 200 9.26 3.63 22.14
C GLY A 200 9.78 4.93 21.52
N THR A 201 10.94 5.41 21.93
CA THR A 201 11.51 6.71 21.53
C THR A 201 12.68 6.61 20.55
N ALA A 202 13.36 5.47 20.49
CA ALA A 202 14.54 5.28 19.67
C ALA A 202 14.68 3.85 19.12
N TYR A 203 15.36 3.73 17.99
CA TYR A 203 15.80 2.44 17.46
C TYR A 203 17.03 1.92 18.19
N LEU A 204 17.07 0.61 18.41
CA LEU A 204 18.23 -0.14 18.84
C LEU A 204 18.94 -0.65 17.58
N THR A 205 19.97 0.07 17.13
CA THR A 205 20.71 -0.25 15.90
C THR A 205 21.17 -1.70 15.88
N ASP A 206 21.11 -2.32 14.69
CA ASP A 206 21.48 -3.73 14.45
C ASP A 206 20.64 -4.78 15.19
N GLN A 207 19.54 -4.39 15.84
CA GLN A 207 18.61 -5.33 16.46
C GLN A 207 17.33 -5.48 15.63
N TYR A 208 16.89 -6.72 15.45
CA TYR A 208 15.70 -7.03 14.67
C TYR A 208 14.44 -6.56 15.38
N ASN A 209 13.60 -5.81 14.66
CA ASN A 209 12.25 -5.48 15.09
C ASN A 209 11.38 -6.75 15.14
N ASN A 210 10.61 -6.95 16.20
CA ASN A 210 9.75 -8.14 16.37
C ASN A 210 8.25 -7.85 16.23
N ALA A 211 7.86 -6.64 15.80
CA ALA A 211 6.48 -6.27 15.58
C ALA A 211 5.87 -7.12 14.46
N THR A 212 4.72 -7.75 14.73
CA THR A 212 3.91 -8.42 13.72
C THR A 212 3.54 -7.43 12.63
N GLN A 213 3.73 -7.83 11.37
CA GLN A 213 3.48 -7.01 10.18
C GLN A 213 4.20 -5.65 10.18
N GLY A 214 5.34 -5.54 10.88
CA GLY A 214 6.18 -4.35 10.79
C GLY A 214 6.73 -4.16 9.37
N LEU A 215 6.68 -2.92 8.86
CA LEU A 215 7.09 -2.52 7.53
C LEU A 215 8.27 -1.54 7.58
N GLY A 216 9.39 -1.90 6.96
CA GLY A 216 10.60 -1.06 6.96
C GLY A 216 10.45 0.21 6.12
N LEU A 217 10.26 0.06 4.82
CA LEU A 217 9.99 1.15 3.88
C LEU A 217 8.67 0.89 3.15
N HIS A 218 7.76 1.85 3.21
CA HIS A 218 6.56 1.89 2.37
C HIS A 218 6.74 2.92 1.25
N VAL A 219 6.41 2.57 0.02
CA VAL A 219 6.34 3.50 -1.11
C VAL A 219 4.92 3.48 -1.64
N TYR A 220 4.15 4.53 -1.37
CA TYR A 220 2.75 4.66 -1.79
C TYR A 220 2.62 5.39 -3.14
N GLY A 221 3.41 6.45 -3.34
CA GLY A 221 3.33 7.31 -4.52
C GLY A 221 3.97 6.71 -5.77
N GLU A 222 4.12 7.52 -6.80
CA GLU A 222 4.49 7.10 -8.16
C GLU A 222 5.73 7.82 -8.71
N ARG A 223 6.38 7.22 -9.71
CA ARG A 223 7.53 7.78 -10.43
C ARG A 223 8.70 8.18 -9.52
N ASN A 224 8.81 7.54 -8.37
CA ASN A 224 9.87 7.82 -7.40
C ASN A 224 11.18 7.11 -7.78
N ASN A 225 12.31 7.68 -7.38
CA ASN A 225 13.63 7.06 -7.47
C ASN A 225 14.28 7.04 -6.08
N ILE A 226 14.20 5.89 -5.42
CA ILE A 226 14.52 5.75 -4.00
C ILE A 226 15.72 4.81 -3.82
N THR A 227 16.76 5.33 -3.18
CA THR A 227 17.88 4.53 -2.69
C THR A 227 17.71 4.26 -1.19
N GLN A 228 17.56 3.00 -0.79
CA GLN A 228 17.52 2.62 0.62
C GLN A 228 18.95 2.50 1.18
N ALA A 229 19.42 3.52 1.88
CA ALA A 229 20.80 3.66 2.37
C ALA A 229 20.96 3.34 3.88
N ALA A 230 19.96 2.70 4.48
CA ALA A 230 20.02 2.20 5.85
C ALA A 230 19.36 0.81 5.94
N ASP A 231 19.78 0.02 6.91
CA ASP A 231 19.28 -1.34 7.05
C ASP A 231 17.83 -1.38 7.54
N LEU A 232 17.10 -2.39 7.06
CA LEU A 232 15.73 -2.70 7.45
C LEU A 232 15.74 -4.12 8.03
N LEU A 233 15.73 -4.25 9.36
CA LEU A 233 15.90 -5.51 10.06
C LEU A 233 14.62 -5.88 10.83
N SER A 234 13.81 -6.76 10.26
CA SER A 234 12.57 -7.27 10.84
C SER A 234 12.64 -8.79 11.04
N ALA A 235 12.10 -9.25 12.16
CA ALA A 235 11.92 -10.65 12.53
C ALA A 235 10.51 -10.94 13.08
N GLY A 236 9.64 -9.94 13.15
CA GLY A 236 8.23 -10.12 13.49
C GLY A 236 7.49 -10.92 12.41
N ALA A 237 6.48 -11.69 12.82
CA ALA A 237 5.69 -12.48 11.90
C ALA A 237 5.00 -11.57 10.87
N GLY A 238 5.08 -11.89 9.58
CA GLY A 238 4.52 -11.04 8.52
C GLY A 238 5.29 -9.76 8.24
N GLY A 239 6.47 -9.59 8.85
CA GLY A 239 7.29 -8.40 8.64
C GLY A 239 7.73 -8.26 7.18
N ILE A 240 7.72 -7.03 6.68
CA ILE A 240 8.14 -6.70 5.33
C ILE A 240 9.30 -5.70 5.39
N GLY A 241 10.35 -5.95 4.61
CA GLY A 241 11.45 -4.99 4.46
C GLY A 241 11.00 -3.77 3.68
N VAL A 242 10.64 -3.95 2.41
CA VAL A 242 10.10 -2.87 1.55
C VAL A 242 8.78 -3.32 0.93
N ARG A 243 7.74 -2.49 1.03
CA ARG A 243 6.47 -2.63 0.29
C ARG A 243 6.35 -1.46 -0.68
N VAL A 244 6.12 -1.77 -1.95
CA VAL A 244 5.93 -0.77 -3.01
C VAL A 244 4.54 -0.92 -3.59
N ASP A 245 3.78 0.15 -3.50
CA ASP A 245 2.56 0.41 -4.23
C ASP A 245 2.82 1.54 -5.25
N GLY A 246 1.78 1.98 -5.96
CA GLY A 246 1.90 3.03 -6.98
C GLY A 246 2.42 2.52 -8.31
N SER A 247 3.12 3.33 -9.09
CA SER A 247 3.61 2.95 -10.43
C SER A 247 4.91 3.66 -10.76
N GLU A 248 5.70 3.06 -11.65
CA GLU A 248 6.89 3.67 -12.26
C GLU A 248 8.00 4.01 -11.24
N ASN A 249 7.93 3.45 -10.03
CA ASN A 249 8.94 3.61 -9.00
C ASN A 249 10.22 2.81 -9.31
N THR A 250 11.38 3.39 -9.05
CA THR A 250 12.68 2.73 -9.04
C THR A 250 13.18 2.59 -7.60
N ILE A 251 13.43 1.36 -7.16
CA ILE A 251 14.01 1.06 -5.84
C ILE A 251 15.43 0.55 -6.02
N ILE A 252 16.37 1.15 -5.29
CA ILE A 252 17.79 0.80 -5.30
C ILE A 252 18.19 0.33 -3.90
N VAL A 253 18.73 -0.89 -3.82
CA VAL A 253 19.32 -1.48 -2.61
C VAL A 253 20.84 -1.55 -2.82
N PRO A 254 21.63 -0.59 -2.29
CA PRO A 254 23.09 -0.56 -2.43
C PRO A 254 23.77 -1.75 -1.78
N THR A 255 25.01 -2.03 -2.20
CA THR A 255 25.86 -3.13 -1.66
C THR A 255 26.06 -3.10 -0.14
N THR A 256 25.94 -1.93 0.49
CA THR A 256 26.11 -1.74 1.93
C THR A 256 24.84 -1.94 2.75
N THR A 257 23.70 -2.19 2.11
CA THR A 257 22.39 -2.24 2.76
C THR A 257 21.92 -3.70 2.95
N ARG A 258 21.38 -3.98 4.12
CA ARG A 258 20.72 -5.23 4.51
C ARG A 258 19.23 -5.01 4.69
N ILE A 259 18.42 -5.81 4.00
CA ILE A 259 16.95 -5.83 4.13
C ILE A 259 16.54 -7.24 4.53
N HIS A 260 16.21 -7.41 5.82
CA HIS A 260 15.91 -8.71 6.39
C HIS A 260 14.47 -8.76 6.91
N ALA A 261 13.76 -9.82 6.56
CA ALA A 261 12.42 -10.15 7.01
C ALA A 261 12.37 -11.60 7.49
N GLN A 262 12.96 -11.84 8.66
CA GLN A 262 13.30 -13.17 9.16
C GLN A 262 12.17 -13.86 9.95
N GLY A 263 11.04 -13.18 10.14
CA GLY A 263 9.88 -13.74 10.82
C GLY A 263 9.16 -14.79 9.98
N TRP A 264 8.25 -15.55 10.61
CA TRP A 264 7.31 -16.39 9.88
C TRP A 264 6.54 -15.54 8.87
N TYR A 265 6.46 -16.00 7.62
CA TYR A 265 5.78 -15.31 6.52
C TYR A 265 6.39 -13.95 6.14
N GLY A 266 7.67 -13.73 6.44
CA GLY A 266 8.36 -12.48 6.10
C GLY A 266 8.53 -12.27 4.59
N ARG A 267 8.64 -10.99 4.17
CA ARG A 267 8.94 -10.59 2.79
C ARG A 267 10.11 -9.61 2.77
N GLY A 268 11.17 -9.93 2.05
CA GLY A 268 12.30 -9.00 1.92
C GLY A 268 11.87 -7.74 1.17
N LEU A 269 11.46 -7.92 -0.08
CA LEU A 269 10.89 -6.89 -0.95
C LEU A 269 9.54 -7.37 -1.47
N GLN A 270 8.52 -6.51 -1.45
CA GLN A 270 7.19 -6.81 -1.95
C GLN A 270 6.70 -5.67 -2.84
N PHE A 271 6.31 -5.97 -4.07
CA PHE A 271 5.62 -5.04 -4.96
C PHE A 271 4.17 -5.48 -5.08
N SER A 272 3.25 -4.59 -4.75
CA SER A 272 1.85 -4.93 -4.50
C SER A 272 0.83 -4.15 -5.30
N TYR A 273 1.24 -3.17 -6.10
CA TYR A 273 0.29 -2.51 -6.97
C TYR A 273 0.94 -1.78 -8.13
N GLY A 274 0.14 -1.53 -9.17
CA GLY A 274 0.43 -0.73 -10.36
C GLY A 274 1.39 -1.35 -11.38
N ARG A 275 2.22 -0.53 -12.04
CA ARG A 275 3.03 -0.96 -13.20
C ARG A 275 4.38 -0.29 -13.31
N HIS A 276 5.26 -0.92 -14.07
CA HIS A 276 6.55 -0.42 -14.56
C HIS A 276 7.53 -0.02 -13.47
N HIS A 277 7.50 -0.72 -12.34
CA HIS A 277 8.55 -0.55 -11.34
C HIS A 277 9.88 -1.11 -11.83
N ASN A 278 10.96 -0.56 -11.28
CA ASN A 278 12.32 -1.06 -11.48
C ASN A 278 12.96 -1.35 -10.13
N LEU A 279 13.62 -2.49 -10.01
CA LEU A 279 14.34 -2.89 -8.80
C LEU A 279 15.82 -3.11 -9.15
N VAL A 280 16.70 -2.42 -8.45
CA VAL A 280 18.15 -2.62 -8.52
C VAL A 280 18.65 -3.12 -7.17
N GLN A 281 18.95 -4.40 -7.08
CA GLN A 281 19.41 -5.05 -5.85
C GLN A 281 20.89 -5.43 -5.93
N GLN A 282 21.73 -4.62 -5.28
CA GLN A 282 23.17 -4.88 -5.10
C GLN A 282 23.48 -5.35 -3.67
N GLY A 283 22.64 -4.96 -2.71
CA GLY A 283 22.77 -5.33 -1.29
C GLY A 283 22.24 -6.72 -0.95
N GLU A 284 22.06 -6.95 0.35
CA GLU A 284 21.60 -8.23 0.88
C GLU A 284 20.10 -8.16 1.22
N VAL A 285 19.31 -9.07 0.65
CA VAL A 285 17.89 -9.26 0.95
C VAL A 285 17.66 -10.68 1.43
N ARG A 286 17.08 -10.85 2.62
CA ARG A 286 16.86 -12.18 3.23
C ARG A 286 15.50 -12.32 3.89
N ALA A 287 14.83 -13.42 3.62
CA ALA A 287 13.59 -13.83 4.30
C ALA A 287 13.61 -15.33 4.60
N ASP A 288 14.52 -15.74 5.50
CA ASP A 288 14.81 -17.15 5.77
C ASP A 288 13.89 -17.78 6.82
N GLY A 289 12.99 -16.97 7.40
CA GLY A 289 11.92 -17.46 8.27
C GLY A 289 10.99 -18.43 7.56
N LYS A 290 10.24 -19.24 8.31
CA LYS A 290 9.26 -20.19 7.76
C LYS A 290 8.32 -19.48 6.79
N GLU A 291 8.05 -20.05 5.61
CA GLU A 291 7.22 -19.43 4.55
C GLU A 291 7.72 -18.03 4.09
N GLY A 292 8.98 -17.69 4.36
CA GLY A 292 9.58 -16.41 3.97
C GLY A 292 9.92 -16.35 2.49
N ILE A 293 9.71 -15.20 1.87
CA ILE A 293 9.98 -14.96 0.45
C ILE A 293 10.94 -13.78 0.31
N GLY A 294 12.03 -13.96 -0.43
CA GLY A 294 13.03 -12.91 -0.64
C GLY A 294 12.44 -11.69 -1.37
N VAL A 295 11.94 -11.91 -2.59
CA VAL A 295 11.16 -10.91 -3.36
C VAL A 295 9.82 -11.48 -3.79
N LEU A 296 8.74 -10.76 -3.48
CA LEU A 296 7.36 -11.07 -3.87
C LEU A 296 6.83 -10.03 -4.86
N PHE A 297 6.26 -10.50 -5.96
CA PHE A 297 5.50 -9.70 -6.91
C PHE A 297 4.07 -10.21 -6.90
N ASP A 298 3.16 -9.46 -6.26
CA ASP A 298 1.81 -9.92 -5.98
C ASP A 298 0.89 -8.75 -5.63
N PHE A 299 -0.19 -8.58 -6.40
CA PHE A 299 -1.21 -7.58 -6.06
C PHE A 299 -2.01 -7.97 -4.80
N GLY A 300 -2.06 -9.27 -4.48
CA GLY A 300 -2.95 -9.84 -3.48
C GLY A 300 -4.38 -10.02 -3.99
N SER A 301 -5.18 -10.71 -3.20
CA SER A 301 -6.65 -10.70 -3.34
C SER A 301 -7.24 -9.43 -2.75
N ASN A 302 -8.53 -9.23 -2.98
CA ASN A 302 -9.31 -8.17 -2.36
C ASN A 302 -9.78 -8.59 -0.96
N ALA A 303 -9.64 -7.69 0.02
CA ALA A 303 -10.11 -7.90 1.39
C ALA A 303 -11.63 -8.08 1.46
N MET A 304 -12.37 -7.52 0.50
CA MET A 304 -13.82 -7.69 0.37
C MET A 304 -14.21 -8.95 -0.42
N GLY A 305 -13.25 -9.66 -1.00
CA GLY A 305 -13.48 -10.80 -1.89
C GLY A 305 -13.23 -10.46 -3.36
N ASP A 306 -12.68 -11.42 -4.10
CA ASP A 306 -12.30 -11.26 -5.51
C ASP A 306 -13.54 -11.25 -6.44
N GLU A 307 -14.71 -11.65 -5.92
CA GLU A 307 -16.01 -11.55 -6.62
C GLU A 307 -16.36 -10.08 -6.93
N ASP A 308 -16.08 -9.16 -5.99
CA ASP A 308 -16.34 -7.73 -6.16
C ASP A 308 -15.37 -7.12 -7.18
N GLU A 309 -14.07 -7.14 -6.86
CA GLU A 309 -13.00 -6.70 -7.76
C GLU A 309 -11.71 -7.50 -7.56
N TYR A 310 -10.99 -7.79 -8.66
CA TYR A 310 -9.67 -8.42 -8.62
C TYR A 310 -8.71 -7.78 -9.63
N HIS A 311 -7.52 -7.39 -9.15
CA HIS A 311 -6.57 -6.58 -9.90
C HIS A 311 -5.29 -7.35 -10.23
N GLY A 312 -4.65 -6.95 -11.33
CA GLY A 312 -3.34 -7.44 -11.73
C GLY A 312 -2.76 -6.73 -12.95
N SER A 313 -1.57 -7.16 -13.37
CA SER A 313 -0.94 -6.71 -14.60
C SER A 313 -1.81 -7.05 -15.82
N TRP A 314 -2.38 -6.02 -16.44
CA TRP A 314 -3.40 -6.11 -17.49
C TRP A 314 -4.62 -6.93 -17.09
N LEU A 315 -4.99 -6.90 -15.80
CA LEU A 315 -6.12 -7.63 -15.27
C LEU A 315 -6.95 -6.73 -14.37
N LEU A 316 -8.23 -6.66 -14.68
CA LEU A 316 -9.26 -6.14 -13.80
C LEU A 316 -10.49 -7.04 -14.00
N VAL A 317 -10.94 -7.67 -12.94
CA VAL A 317 -12.22 -8.38 -12.88
C VAL A 317 -13.11 -7.54 -11.98
N LYS A 318 -14.36 -7.28 -12.40
CA LYS A 318 -15.39 -6.64 -11.59
C LYS A 318 -16.65 -7.47 -11.66
N ASP A 319 -17.28 -7.80 -10.54
CA ASP A 319 -18.49 -8.64 -10.50
C ASP A 319 -18.34 -9.94 -11.31
N ASP A 320 -17.20 -10.64 -11.15
CA ASP A 320 -16.75 -11.80 -11.96
C ASP A 320 -16.55 -11.57 -13.47
N ASP A 321 -16.77 -10.36 -13.99
CA ASP A 321 -16.58 -10.01 -15.39
C ASP A 321 -15.16 -9.45 -15.66
N VAL A 322 -14.45 -10.12 -16.57
CA VAL A 322 -13.12 -9.66 -17.02
C VAL A 322 -13.26 -8.38 -17.84
N THR A 323 -12.67 -7.29 -17.35
CA THR A 323 -12.66 -6.01 -18.04
C THR A 323 -11.81 -6.09 -19.31
N PRO A 324 -12.30 -5.64 -20.48
CA PRO A 324 -11.52 -5.59 -21.71
C PRO A 324 -10.26 -4.71 -21.56
N GLU A 325 -9.13 -5.12 -22.14
CA GLU A 325 -7.83 -4.43 -21.94
C GLU A 325 -7.85 -2.91 -22.20
N TYR A 326 -8.67 -2.43 -23.14
CA TYR A 326 -8.76 -1.00 -23.46
C TYR A 326 -9.48 -0.17 -22.37
N ALA A 327 -10.26 -0.82 -21.51
CA ALA A 327 -11.01 -0.23 -20.40
C ALA A 327 -10.30 -0.43 -19.04
N ILE A 328 -9.19 -1.18 -19.02
CA ILE A 328 -8.39 -1.35 -17.80
C ILE A 328 -7.75 0.00 -17.43
N PRO A 329 -7.82 0.42 -16.15
CA PRO A 329 -7.15 1.62 -15.66
C PRO A 329 -5.67 1.66 -16.06
N GLU A 330 -5.19 2.83 -16.48
CA GLU A 330 -3.80 3.00 -16.94
C GLU A 330 -2.78 2.45 -15.93
N ILE A 331 -3.04 2.62 -14.63
CA ILE A 331 -2.16 2.14 -13.56
C ILE A 331 -1.89 0.62 -13.59
N LEU A 332 -2.79 -0.17 -14.18
CA LEU A 332 -2.67 -1.63 -14.30
C LEU A 332 -2.22 -2.09 -15.70
N ARG A 333 -2.17 -1.19 -16.69
CA ARG A 333 -1.83 -1.50 -18.09
C ARG A 333 -0.33 -1.61 -18.32
N GLY A 334 0.29 -2.63 -17.72
CA GLY A 334 1.71 -2.89 -17.84
C GLY A 334 2.17 -4.09 -17.03
N ALA A 335 3.46 -4.42 -17.15
CA ALA A 335 4.10 -5.31 -16.19
C ALA A 335 4.17 -4.62 -14.83
N LEU A 336 3.96 -5.33 -13.72
CA LEU A 336 4.21 -4.80 -12.38
C LEU A 336 5.68 -4.37 -12.27
N ILE A 337 6.59 -5.20 -12.77
CA ILE A 337 8.02 -4.92 -12.85
C ILE A 337 8.47 -4.89 -14.30
N SER A 338 9.06 -3.78 -14.73
CA SER A 338 9.75 -3.71 -16.01
C SER A 338 11.14 -4.37 -15.94
N ASN A 339 11.94 -4.04 -14.93
CA ASN A 339 13.27 -4.59 -14.76
C ASN A 339 13.58 -4.89 -13.29
N TYR A 340 14.02 -6.11 -13.02
CA TYR A 340 14.67 -6.48 -11.78
C TYR A 340 16.14 -6.85 -12.05
N ASP A 341 17.04 -5.95 -11.69
CA ASP A 341 18.49 -6.08 -11.84
C ASP A 341 19.10 -6.55 -10.51
N LEU A 342 19.62 -7.78 -10.49
CA LEU A 342 20.16 -8.44 -9.30
C LEU A 342 21.66 -8.71 -9.44
N SER A 343 22.46 -8.16 -8.55
CA SER A 343 23.91 -8.45 -8.36
C SER A 343 24.28 -8.79 -6.91
N GLY A 344 23.34 -8.62 -5.96
CA GLY A 344 23.55 -8.87 -4.54
C GLY A 344 23.18 -10.27 -4.05
N VAL A 345 23.00 -10.39 -2.74
CA VAL A 345 22.54 -11.63 -2.09
C VAL A 345 21.02 -11.59 -1.96
N LEU A 346 20.36 -12.69 -2.37
CA LEU A 346 18.93 -12.89 -2.21
C LEU A 346 18.66 -14.26 -1.59
N SER A 347 17.89 -14.31 -0.51
CA SER A 347 17.44 -15.58 0.06
C SER A 347 15.98 -15.56 0.54
N GLY A 348 15.33 -16.71 0.41
CA GLY A 348 14.00 -16.93 0.99
C GLY A 348 13.70 -18.42 1.18
N ASN A 349 13.06 -18.76 2.29
CA ASN A 349 12.79 -20.15 2.66
C ASN A 349 11.75 -20.83 1.77
N LYS A 350 10.66 -20.11 1.44
CA LYS A 350 9.62 -20.58 0.51
C LYS A 350 10.04 -20.40 -0.94
N ALA A 351 10.60 -19.23 -1.23
CA ALA A 351 11.13 -18.86 -2.53
C ALA A 351 12.10 -17.68 -2.38
N ALA A 352 13.17 -17.65 -3.16
CA ALA A 352 13.96 -16.45 -3.32
C ALA A 352 13.19 -15.38 -4.12
N ILE A 353 12.48 -15.81 -5.18
CA ILE A 353 11.62 -14.95 -6.00
C ILE A 353 10.27 -15.64 -6.19
N LYS A 354 9.17 -14.94 -5.93
CA LYS A 354 7.80 -15.40 -6.22
C LYS A 354 7.07 -14.38 -7.08
N ILE A 355 6.56 -14.83 -8.22
CA ILE A 355 5.66 -14.09 -9.10
C ILE A 355 4.27 -14.74 -9.00
N SER A 356 3.30 -14.00 -8.50
CA SER A 356 1.91 -14.47 -8.34
C SER A 356 1.13 -14.41 -9.65
N ALA A 357 -0.03 -15.10 -9.70
CA ALA A 357 -0.80 -15.28 -10.93
C ALA A 357 -1.33 -13.97 -11.55
N ASN A 358 -1.45 -12.90 -10.75
CA ASN A 358 -1.90 -11.57 -11.18
C ASN A 358 -0.76 -10.57 -11.41
N ALA A 359 0.50 -10.95 -11.18
CA ALA A 359 1.64 -10.04 -11.31
C ALA A 359 2.52 -10.44 -12.49
N TRP A 360 2.72 -9.53 -13.44
CA TRP A 360 3.67 -9.74 -14.53
C TRP A 360 5.01 -9.08 -14.22
N VAL A 361 6.09 -9.84 -14.34
CA VAL A 361 7.46 -9.33 -14.36
C VAL A 361 8.00 -9.47 -15.77
N GLU A 362 8.42 -8.37 -16.39
CA GLU A 362 8.92 -8.39 -17.77
C GLU A 362 10.35 -8.94 -17.84
N ASN A 363 11.28 -8.37 -17.06
CA ASN A 363 12.69 -8.76 -17.07
C ASN A 363 13.23 -9.00 -15.66
N ILE A 364 13.94 -10.12 -15.49
CA ILE A 364 14.81 -10.41 -14.35
C ILE A 364 16.22 -10.63 -14.91
N ASN A 365 17.16 -9.77 -14.51
CA ASN A 365 18.54 -9.79 -14.97
C ASN A 365 19.45 -10.19 -13.80
N VAL A 366 19.96 -11.42 -13.85
CA VAL A 366 20.89 -11.95 -12.85
C VAL A 366 22.31 -11.67 -13.34
N MET A 367 22.94 -10.66 -12.75
CA MET A 367 24.27 -10.17 -13.14
C MET A 367 25.38 -10.87 -12.35
N GLN A 368 26.63 -10.50 -12.64
CA GLN A 368 27.80 -10.97 -11.90
C GLN A 368 27.63 -10.68 -10.39
N ASP A 369 28.20 -11.55 -9.54
CA ASP A 369 28.13 -11.54 -8.07
C ASP A 369 26.79 -11.90 -7.41
N ALA A 370 25.71 -11.99 -8.19
CA ALA A 370 24.41 -12.40 -7.69
C ALA A 370 24.45 -13.79 -7.02
N ARG A 371 23.91 -13.88 -5.81
CA ARG A 371 23.80 -15.13 -5.05
C ARG A 371 22.37 -15.35 -4.61
N ILE A 372 21.72 -16.35 -5.19
CA ILE A 372 20.32 -16.70 -4.94
C ILE A 372 20.26 -17.99 -4.12
N TYR A 373 19.59 -17.94 -2.97
CA TYR A 373 19.34 -19.08 -2.09
C TYR A 373 17.83 -19.31 -1.92
N GLY A 374 17.28 -20.27 -2.66
CA GLY A 374 15.86 -20.59 -2.69
C GLY A 374 15.31 -20.68 -4.12
N ASP A 375 14.04 -21.06 -4.23
CA ASP A 375 13.41 -21.28 -5.53
C ASP A 375 13.03 -19.95 -6.23
N ILE A 376 12.96 -19.97 -7.55
CA ILE A 376 12.32 -18.94 -8.37
C ILE A 376 11.01 -19.53 -8.88
N LEU A 377 9.88 -19.01 -8.41
CA LEU A 377 8.54 -19.54 -8.69
C LEU A 377 7.72 -18.49 -9.45
N SER A 378 7.01 -18.91 -10.49
CA SER A 378 6.09 -18.05 -11.24
C SER A 378 4.79 -18.77 -11.54
N ASP A 379 3.68 -18.19 -11.10
CA ASP A 379 2.32 -18.67 -11.39
C ASP A 379 1.67 -17.85 -12.53
N TYR A 380 2.32 -16.76 -12.95
CA TYR A 380 1.80 -15.88 -14.00
C TYR A 380 1.75 -16.60 -15.35
N SER A 381 0.58 -16.59 -15.99
CA SER A 381 0.32 -17.30 -17.25
C SER A 381 -0.67 -16.58 -18.17
N SER A 382 -0.91 -15.28 -17.92
CA SER A 382 -1.84 -14.48 -18.72
C SER A 382 -1.35 -14.26 -20.15
N ARG A 383 -2.31 -14.09 -21.06
CA ARG A 383 -2.08 -13.88 -22.49
C ARG A 383 -2.53 -12.49 -22.91
N ASP A 384 -1.92 -11.98 -23.96
CA ASP A 384 -2.35 -10.75 -24.64
C ASP A 384 -3.58 -11.02 -25.56
N PRO A 385 -4.17 -9.98 -26.18
CA PRO A 385 -5.32 -10.14 -27.08
C PRO A 385 -5.03 -10.96 -28.35
N ALA A 386 -3.76 -11.13 -28.73
CA ALA A 386 -3.36 -11.99 -29.83
C ALA A 386 -3.24 -13.46 -29.41
N GLY A 387 -3.35 -13.76 -28.11
CA GLY A 387 -3.25 -15.09 -27.53
C GLY A 387 -1.82 -15.48 -27.15
N GLU A 388 -0.85 -14.56 -27.23
CA GLU A 388 0.54 -14.81 -26.87
C GLU A 388 0.75 -14.66 -25.36
N LEU A 389 1.60 -15.52 -24.77
CA LEU A 389 1.89 -15.45 -23.34
C LEU A 389 2.73 -14.20 -23.03
N ARG A 390 2.34 -13.48 -21.98
CA ARG A 390 3.16 -12.43 -21.37
C ARG A 390 4.23 -13.09 -20.49
N LEU A 391 5.37 -13.42 -21.10
CA LEU A 391 6.45 -14.17 -20.46
C LEU A 391 7.42 -13.26 -19.69
N THR A 392 7.90 -13.75 -18.56
CA THR A 392 9.08 -13.19 -17.88
C THR A 392 10.36 -13.62 -18.59
N ARG A 393 11.21 -12.65 -18.91
CA ARG A 393 12.55 -12.88 -19.45
C ARG A 393 13.54 -12.98 -18.30
N LEU A 394 14.14 -14.15 -18.13
CA LEU A 394 15.23 -14.35 -17.18
C LEU A 394 16.55 -14.36 -17.95
N SER A 395 17.43 -13.41 -17.65
CA SER A 395 18.75 -13.28 -18.26
C SER A 395 19.86 -13.50 -17.24
N PHE A 396 21.03 -13.94 -17.71
CA PHE A 396 22.20 -14.21 -16.88
C PHE A 396 23.46 -13.60 -17.51
N GLY A 397 24.36 -13.07 -16.69
CA GLY A 397 25.69 -12.63 -17.11
C GLY A 397 25.68 -11.34 -17.95
N GLN A 398 24.68 -10.49 -17.78
CA GLN A 398 24.70 -9.13 -18.32
C GLN A 398 25.61 -8.25 -17.48
N LYS A 399 26.34 -7.35 -18.15
CA LYS A 399 27.18 -6.35 -17.49
C LYS A 399 26.32 -5.29 -16.83
N ALA A 400 26.63 -4.95 -15.58
CA ALA A 400 26.02 -3.83 -14.87
C ALA A 400 26.59 -2.47 -15.31
N ASP A 401 25.75 -1.43 -15.37
CA ASP A 401 26.19 -0.04 -15.49
C ASP A 401 26.65 0.54 -14.13
N ALA A 402 27.04 1.82 -14.11
CA ALA A 402 27.51 2.48 -12.89
C ALA A 402 26.43 2.66 -11.81
N GLN A 403 25.16 2.46 -12.16
CA GLN A 403 24.01 2.51 -11.26
C GLN A 403 23.57 1.09 -10.85
N GLY A 404 24.27 0.05 -11.33
CA GLY A 404 23.94 -1.35 -11.08
C GLY A 404 22.79 -1.87 -11.91
N ARG A 405 22.42 -1.20 -13.02
CA ARG A 405 21.39 -1.69 -13.94
C ARG A 405 22.00 -2.57 -15.00
N ALA A 406 21.23 -3.57 -15.46
CA ALA A 406 21.72 -4.46 -16.50
C ALA A 406 21.82 -3.73 -17.85
N THR A 407 22.89 -4.02 -18.60
CA THR A 407 23.08 -3.51 -19.96
C THR A 407 22.91 -4.64 -20.98
N PRO A 408 22.71 -4.31 -22.28
CA PRO A 408 22.68 -5.32 -23.34
C PRO A 408 24.02 -6.04 -23.58
N GLN A 409 25.10 -5.62 -22.93
CA GLN A 409 26.43 -6.20 -23.09
C GLN A 409 26.60 -7.39 -22.14
N ALA A 410 27.22 -8.47 -22.63
CA ALA A 410 27.68 -9.54 -21.75
C ALA A 410 28.76 -9.02 -20.80
N ASP A 411 28.75 -9.52 -19.58
CA ASP A 411 29.86 -9.33 -18.64
C ASP A 411 31.06 -10.16 -19.14
N PRO A 412 32.23 -9.54 -19.38
CA PRO A 412 33.40 -10.27 -19.86
C PRO A 412 34.06 -11.16 -18.79
N ASP A 413 33.71 -11.00 -17.51
CA ASP A 413 34.41 -11.62 -16.37
C ASP A 413 33.69 -12.85 -15.79
#